data_AF-A0A1F8ZUN3-F1
#
_entry.id   AF-A0A1F8ZUN3-F1
#
_cell.length_a   1.000
_cell.length_b   1.000
_cell.length_c   1.000
_cell.angle_alpha   90.00
_cell.angle_beta   90.00
_cell.angle_gamma   90.00
#
_symmetry.space_group_name_H-M   'P 1'
#
loop_
_entity.id
_entity.type
_entity.pdbx_description
1 polymer ?
#
loop_
_entity_poly.entity_id
_entity_poly.type
_entity_poly.pdbx_seq_one_letter_code
_entity_poly.pdbx_strand_id
1 'polypeptide(L)'
;RMSARDGRVHVLHRAGKLGLGSAYREGFKYALEEGADYIIEMDADFSHDPAMLPRFLEQMHQYDLVIGSRYLNGVSVVNWPLRRLMLSYFASMYTRMITGLRLSDCTSGFKCFGRRVLETVDLDTVTSDGYSFQIEMNFLCQEEGFRLGEIPIIFIDR
;
A
#
# COMPACT_ATOMS: atom_id res chain seq x y z
N ARG A 1 -7.59 -26.26 -4.31
CA ARG A 1 -6.99 -24.92 -4.57
C ARG A 1 -8.15 -23.94 -4.72
N MET A 2 -8.17 -22.83 -3.98
CA MET A 2 -9.30 -21.89 -3.99
C MET A 2 -9.58 -21.32 -5.39
N SER A 3 -8.52 -20.96 -6.12
CA SER A 3 -8.60 -20.48 -7.52
C SER A 3 -9.21 -21.48 -8.50
N ALA A 4 -9.17 -22.78 -8.21
CA ALA A 4 -9.81 -23.79 -9.05
C ALA A 4 -11.33 -23.88 -8.84
N ARG A 5 -11.86 -23.20 -7.83
CA ARG A 5 -13.28 -23.26 -7.42
C ARG A 5 -13.98 -21.92 -7.46
N ASP A 6 -13.24 -20.81 -7.45
CA ASP A 6 -13.77 -19.45 -7.48
C ASP A 6 -13.07 -18.65 -8.59
N GLY A 7 -13.83 -18.29 -9.63
CA GLY A 7 -13.32 -17.55 -10.79
C GLY A 7 -12.92 -16.11 -10.50
N ARG A 8 -13.15 -15.60 -9.28
CA ARG A 8 -12.68 -14.28 -8.82
C ARG A 8 -11.30 -14.35 -8.18
N VAL A 9 -10.77 -15.56 -7.94
CA VAL A 9 -9.49 -15.78 -7.26
C VAL A 9 -8.46 -16.21 -8.29
N HIS A 10 -7.56 -15.29 -8.61
CA HIS A 10 -6.46 -15.49 -9.54
C HIS A 10 -5.16 -15.66 -8.76
N VAL A 11 -4.26 -16.51 -9.26
CA VAL A 11 -2.98 -16.81 -8.60
C VAL A 11 -1.86 -16.73 -9.62
N LEU A 12 -0.90 -15.84 -9.37
CA LEU A 12 0.32 -15.70 -10.16
C LEU A 12 1.43 -16.52 -9.51
N HIS A 13 1.87 -17.59 -10.19
CA HIS A 13 2.96 -18.44 -9.73
C HIS A 13 4.29 -17.94 -10.28
N ARG A 14 5.14 -17.43 -9.40
CA ARG A 14 6.42 -16.79 -9.74
C ARG A 14 7.58 -17.78 -9.62
N ALA A 15 8.64 -17.58 -10.40
CA ALA A 15 9.80 -18.49 -10.48
C ALA A 15 10.65 -18.60 -9.20
N GLY A 16 10.36 -17.78 -8.18
CA GLY A 16 11.07 -17.83 -6.90
C GLY A 16 10.74 -16.65 -5.99
N LYS A 17 11.53 -16.49 -4.92
CA LYS A 17 11.42 -15.37 -3.97
C LYS A 17 12.13 -14.13 -4.54
N LEU A 18 11.44 -13.41 -5.41
CA LEU A 18 11.96 -12.25 -6.15
C LEU A 18 11.72 -10.89 -5.45
N GLY A 19 11.34 -10.90 -4.17
CA GLY A 19 11.04 -9.68 -3.42
C GLY A 19 9.55 -9.30 -3.40
N LEU A 20 9.19 -8.45 -2.44
CA LEU A 20 7.86 -7.90 -2.20
C LEU A 20 7.48 -6.91 -3.30
N GLY A 21 8.34 -5.93 -3.60
CA GLY A 21 8.07 -4.90 -4.61
C GLY A 21 7.83 -5.53 -5.98
N SER A 22 8.63 -6.54 -6.33
CA SER A 22 8.42 -7.29 -7.58
C SER A 22 7.12 -8.10 -7.60
N ALA A 23 6.62 -8.56 -6.45
CA ALA A 23 5.31 -9.23 -6.38
C ALA A 23 4.18 -8.23 -6.65
N TYR A 24 4.26 -7.03 -6.06
CA TYR A 24 3.27 -5.99 -6.26
C TYR A 24 3.26 -5.45 -7.68
N ARG A 25 4.41 -5.21 -8.30
CA ARG A 25 4.47 -4.79 -9.71
C ARG A 25 3.74 -5.79 -10.63
N GLU A 26 3.98 -7.08 -10.44
CA GLU A 26 3.35 -8.13 -11.25
C GLU A 26 1.83 -8.20 -10.99
N GLY A 27 1.40 -8.08 -9.72
CA GLY A 27 -0.02 -8.01 -9.36
C GLY A 27 -0.73 -6.75 -9.87
N PHE A 28 -0.06 -5.60 -9.85
CA PHE A 28 -0.57 -4.34 -10.39
C PHE A 28 -0.77 -4.42 -11.90
N LYS A 29 0.22 -4.92 -12.64
CA LYS A 29 0.11 -5.14 -14.09
C LYS A 29 -1.04 -6.09 -14.41
N TYR A 30 -1.15 -7.20 -13.69
CA TYR A 30 -2.25 -8.14 -13.85
C TYR A 30 -3.63 -7.49 -13.60
N ALA A 31 -3.78 -6.73 -12.51
CA ALA A 31 -5.03 -6.05 -12.19
C ALA A 31 -5.41 -5.00 -13.26
N LEU A 32 -4.43 -4.29 -13.81
CA LEU A 32 -4.65 -3.35 -14.92
C LEU A 32 -5.12 -4.07 -16.19
N GLU A 33 -4.49 -5.21 -16.53
CA GLU A 33 -4.87 -6.06 -17.67
C GLU A 33 -6.29 -6.62 -17.53
N GLU A 34 -6.71 -6.96 -16.32
CA GLU A 34 -8.08 -7.43 -16.00
C GLU A 34 -9.12 -6.29 -15.97
N GLY A 35 -8.73 -5.04 -16.21
CA GLY A 35 -9.68 -3.94 -16.26
C GLY A 35 -10.05 -3.35 -14.89
N ALA A 36 -9.28 -3.59 -13.82
CA ALA A 36 -9.57 -3.05 -12.48
C ALA A 36 -9.39 -1.51 -12.35
N ASP A 37 -10.45 -0.78 -11.99
CA ASP A 37 -10.41 0.68 -11.82
C ASP A 37 -9.74 1.14 -10.53
N TYR A 38 -9.83 0.31 -9.48
CA TYR A 38 -9.20 0.52 -8.19
C TYR A 38 -8.47 -0.75 -7.77
N ILE A 39 -7.22 -0.60 -7.34
CA ILE A 39 -6.34 -1.70 -6.95
C ILE A 39 -6.01 -1.53 -5.48
N ILE A 40 -6.43 -2.50 -4.65
CA ILE A 40 -6.14 -2.49 -3.22
C ILE A 40 -5.03 -3.48 -2.91
N GLU A 41 -4.01 -2.97 -2.23
CA GLU A 41 -2.89 -3.70 -1.67
C GLU A 41 -3.14 -4.00 -0.19
N MET A 42 -3.00 -5.26 0.23
CA MET A 42 -3.08 -5.65 1.64
C MET A 42 -2.33 -6.96 1.95
N ASP A 43 -1.80 -7.07 3.17
CA ASP A 43 -1.22 -8.32 3.69
C ASP A 43 -2.27 -9.41 3.90
N ALA A 44 -1.88 -10.67 3.66
CA ALA A 44 -2.76 -11.84 3.76
C ALA A 44 -2.84 -12.45 5.18
N ASP A 45 -2.24 -11.82 6.19
CA ASP A 45 -2.16 -12.33 7.57
C ASP A 45 -3.20 -11.75 8.53
N PHE A 46 -4.17 -11.00 8.00
CA PHE A 46 -5.22 -10.30 8.75
C PHE A 46 -4.73 -9.21 9.71
N SER A 47 -3.45 -8.80 9.65
CA SER A 47 -3.00 -7.58 10.33
C SER A 47 -3.71 -6.33 9.78
N HIS A 48 -4.19 -6.41 8.54
CA HIS A 48 -5.10 -5.47 7.90
C HIS A 48 -6.52 -6.03 7.87
N ASP A 49 -7.47 -5.31 8.45
CA ASP A 49 -8.88 -5.72 8.48
C ASP A 49 -9.54 -5.46 7.12
N PRO A 50 -10.00 -6.51 6.40
CA PRO A 50 -10.72 -6.35 5.12
C PRO A 50 -12.03 -5.58 5.25
N ALA A 51 -12.59 -5.41 6.46
CA ALA A 51 -13.75 -4.55 6.68
C ALA A 51 -13.45 -3.07 6.38
N MET A 52 -12.19 -2.68 6.25
CA MET A 52 -11.78 -1.33 5.86
C MET A 52 -11.88 -1.06 4.36
N LEU A 53 -11.98 -2.09 3.51
CA LEU A 53 -11.97 -1.94 2.04
C LEU A 53 -13.04 -0.94 1.52
N PRO A 54 -14.31 -0.96 2.00
CA PRO A 54 -15.30 0.02 1.55
C PRO A 54 -14.90 1.48 1.83
N ARG A 55 -14.21 1.73 2.95
CA ARG A 55 -13.75 3.08 3.32
C ARG A 55 -12.63 3.57 2.40
N PHE A 56 -11.74 2.68 1.97
CA PHE A 56 -10.75 3.03 0.96
C PHE A 56 -11.42 3.48 -0.33
N LEU A 57 -12.38 2.68 -0.84
CA LEU A 57 -13.09 2.98 -2.08
C LEU A 57 -13.86 4.30 -2.01
N GLU A 58 -14.52 4.59 -0.89
CA GLU A 58 -15.21 5.88 -0.68
C GLU A 58 -14.25 7.08 -0.81
N GLN A 59 -13.03 6.97 -0.28
CA GLN A 59 -12.05 8.05 -0.35
C GLN A 59 -11.46 8.25 -1.75
N MET A 60 -11.53 7.26 -2.64
CA MET A 60 -11.02 7.37 -4.01
C MET A 60 -11.80 8.38 -4.87
N HIS A 61 -12.95 8.86 -4.42
CA HIS A 61 -13.64 9.98 -5.07
C HIS A 61 -12.89 11.31 -4.90
N GLN A 62 -12.09 11.45 -3.85
CA GLN A 62 -11.37 12.67 -3.49
C GLN A 62 -9.87 12.57 -3.74
N TYR A 63 -9.33 11.36 -3.69
CA TYR A 63 -7.91 11.07 -3.77
C TYR A 63 -7.61 10.07 -4.89
N ASP A 64 -6.38 10.11 -5.38
CA ASP A 64 -5.87 9.22 -6.42
C ASP A 64 -5.11 8.02 -5.81
N LEU A 65 -4.57 8.21 -4.59
CA LEU A 65 -3.99 7.17 -3.75
C LEU A 65 -4.46 7.38 -2.31
N VAL A 66 -4.99 6.33 -1.67
CA VAL A 66 -5.39 6.35 -0.26
C VAL A 66 -4.59 5.32 0.52
N ILE A 67 -4.08 5.69 1.69
CA ILE A 67 -3.27 4.83 2.55
C ILE A 67 -3.96 4.62 3.90
N GLY A 68 -3.95 3.39 4.38
CA GLY A 68 -4.30 3.06 5.76
C GLY A 68 -3.19 3.49 6.69
N SER A 69 -3.40 4.54 7.47
CA SER A 69 -2.41 5.15 8.33
C SER A 69 -2.56 4.66 9.77
N ARG A 70 -1.44 4.21 10.35
CA ARG A 70 -1.36 3.82 11.78
C ARG A 70 -1.16 5.01 12.71
N TYR A 71 -0.94 6.22 12.16
CA TYR A 71 -0.49 7.40 12.90
C TYR A 71 -1.37 8.65 12.70
N LEU A 72 -2.31 8.65 11.74
CA LEU A 72 -3.11 9.83 11.37
C LEU A 72 -3.86 10.48 12.55
N ASN A 73 -4.49 9.67 13.41
CA ASN A 73 -5.28 10.13 14.55
C ASN A 73 -4.69 9.65 15.89
N GLY A 74 -3.37 9.55 15.95
CA GLY A 74 -2.65 8.91 17.05
C GLY A 74 -2.21 7.49 16.69
N VAL A 75 -1.53 6.83 17.63
CA VAL A 75 -0.94 5.52 17.42
C VAL A 75 -2.01 4.43 17.57
N SER A 76 -2.27 3.70 16.48
CA SER A 76 -3.26 2.62 16.41
C SER A 76 -2.65 1.25 16.10
N VAL A 77 -1.48 0.97 16.68
CA VAL A 77 -0.85 -0.36 16.63
C VAL A 77 -1.10 -1.13 17.92
N VAL A 78 -1.44 -2.41 17.80
CA VAL A 78 -1.70 -3.32 18.92
C VAL A 78 -0.60 -4.38 18.96
N ASN A 79 -0.14 -4.74 20.17
CA ASN A 79 0.88 -5.75 20.44
C ASN A 79 2.32 -5.45 19.93
N TRP A 80 2.64 -4.21 19.57
CA TRP A 80 4.01 -3.85 19.23
C TRP A 80 4.88 -3.56 20.46
N PRO A 81 6.12 -4.08 20.52
CA PRO A 81 7.13 -3.58 21.43
C PRO A 81 7.37 -2.08 21.17
N LEU A 82 7.49 -1.27 22.23
CA LEU A 82 7.67 0.19 22.10
C LEU A 82 8.83 0.56 21.17
N ARG A 83 9.92 -0.21 21.19
CA ARG A 83 11.06 -0.02 20.28
C ARG A 83 10.67 -0.12 18.80
N ARG A 84 9.81 -1.08 18.43
CA ARG A 84 9.34 -1.26 17.05
C ARG A 84 8.44 -0.10 16.63
N LEU A 85 7.54 0.31 17.52
CA LEU A 85 6.69 1.48 17.30
C LEU A 85 7.52 2.74 17.05
N MET A 86 8.48 3.04 17.93
CA MET A 86 9.33 4.23 17.79
C MET A 86 10.14 4.18 16.50
N LEU A 87 10.72 3.02 16.15
CA LEU A 87 11.45 2.85 14.89
C LEU A 87 10.58 3.17 13.67
N SER A 88 9.37 2.60 13.61
CA SER A 88 8.44 2.79 12.50
C SER A 88 7.94 4.23 12.39
N TYR A 89 7.62 4.85 13.54
CA TYR A 89 7.19 6.24 13.60
C TYR A 89 8.30 7.20 13.14
N PHE A 90 9.54 7.02 13.64
CA PHE A 90 10.67 7.84 13.22
C PHE A 90 11.10 7.59 11.78
N ALA A 91 10.95 6.36 11.26
CA ALA A 91 11.18 6.08 9.85
C ALA A 91 10.21 6.87 8.96
N SER A 92 8.92 6.94 9.33
CA SER A 92 7.95 7.77 8.63
C SER A 92 8.30 9.25 8.73
N MET A 93 8.64 9.75 9.93
CA MET A 93 9.08 11.15 10.12
C MET A 93 10.30 11.50 9.28
N TYR A 94 11.34 10.67 9.31
CA TYR A 94 12.57 10.85 8.52
C TYR A 94 12.28 10.89 7.03
N THR A 95 11.46 9.96 6.54
CA THR A 95 11.05 9.89 5.14
C THR A 95 10.37 11.19 4.71
N ARG A 96 9.41 11.69 5.50
CA ARG A 96 8.71 12.95 5.21
C ARG A 96 9.66 14.14 5.15
N MET A 97 10.63 14.22 6.06
CA MET A 97 11.59 15.33 6.09
C MET A 97 12.45 15.38 4.83
N ILE A 98 12.82 14.23 4.27
CA ILE A 98 13.69 14.15 3.08
C ILE A 98 12.91 14.26 1.78
N THR A 99 11.76 13.59 1.70
CA THR A 99 10.97 13.49 0.46
C THR A 99 9.92 14.59 0.33
N GLY A 100 9.62 15.32 1.40
CA GLY A 100 8.51 16.27 1.44
C GLY A 100 7.12 15.60 1.40
N LEU A 101 7.04 14.27 1.59
CA LEU A 101 5.77 13.53 1.59
C LEU A 101 4.77 14.10 2.60
N ARG A 102 3.56 14.39 2.13
CA ARG A 102 2.45 14.91 2.95
C ARG A 102 1.56 13.80 3.53
N LEU A 103 2.19 12.71 3.97
CA LEU A 103 1.54 11.57 4.63
C LEU A 103 2.04 11.44 6.05
N SER A 104 1.22 10.95 6.96
CA SER A 104 1.59 10.64 8.35
C SER A 104 2.27 9.28 8.47
N ASP A 105 1.85 8.30 7.68
CA ASP A 105 2.43 6.94 7.65
C ASP A 105 2.96 6.59 6.25
N CYS A 106 4.26 6.81 6.04
CA CYS A 106 4.90 6.55 4.74
C CYS A 106 5.24 5.06 4.51
N THR A 107 5.06 4.21 5.53
CA THR A 107 5.56 2.82 5.51
C THR A 107 4.44 1.78 5.48
N SER A 108 3.17 2.21 5.52
CA SER A 108 2.02 1.32 5.44
C SER A 108 1.94 0.63 4.08
N GLY A 109 1.59 -0.65 4.07
CA GLY A 109 1.31 -1.45 2.87
C GLY A 109 -0.18 -1.66 2.60
N PHE A 110 -1.07 -1.03 3.38
CA PHE A 110 -2.51 -1.08 3.11
C PHE A 110 -2.91 0.14 2.29
N LYS A 111 -3.08 -0.03 0.98
CA LYS A 111 -3.25 1.09 0.04
C LYS A 111 -4.31 0.80 -1.00
N CYS A 112 -4.97 1.85 -1.46
CA CYS A 112 -5.85 1.81 -2.63
C CYS A 112 -5.31 2.78 -3.68
N PHE A 113 -4.99 2.26 -4.85
CA PHE A 113 -4.54 3.02 -6.00
C PHE A 113 -5.69 3.15 -7.00
N GLY A 114 -5.89 4.34 -7.56
CA GLY A 114 -6.68 4.48 -8.78
C GLY A 114 -5.90 3.94 -9.98
N ARG A 115 -6.59 3.34 -10.95
CA ARG A 115 -6.02 2.87 -12.22
C ARG A 115 -5.04 3.89 -12.83
N ARG A 116 -5.47 5.16 -12.91
CA ARG A 116 -4.68 6.26 -13.49
C ARG A 116 -3.30 6.41 -12.84
N VAL A 117 -3.19 6.14 -11.54
CA VAL A 117 -1.90 6.21 -10.82
C VAL A 117 -0.94 5.16 -11.34
N LEU A 118 -1.39 3.89 -11.40
CA LEU A 118 -0.55 2.77 -11.81
C LEU A 118 -0.26 2.75 -13.33
N GLU A 119 -1.09 3.42 -14.13
CA GLU A 119 -0.83 3.65 -15.56
C GLU A 119 0.17 4.79 -15.82
N THR A 120 0.26 5.76 -14.91
CA THR A 120 1.13 6.92 -15.05
C THR A 120 2.52 6.66 -14.46
N VAL A 121 2.57 6.00 -13.30
CA VAL A 121 3.84 5.63 -12.65
C VAL A 121 4.48 4.50 -13.45
N ASP A 122 5.70 4.72 -13.95
CA ASP A 122 6.47 3.68 -14.62
C ASP A 122 6.92 2.61 -13.60
N LEU A 123 6.10 1.58 -13.45
CA LEU A 123 6.35 0.47 -12.54
C LEU A 123 7.68 -0.25 -12.81
N ASP A 124 8.21 -0.24 -14.04
CA ASP A 124 9.46 -0.92 -14.36
C ASP A 124 10.70 -0.17 -13.85
N THR A 125 10.56 1.12 -13.55
CA THR A 125 11.62 1.92 -12.92
C THR A 125 11.67 1.80 -11.39
N VAL A 126 10.62 1.23 -10.77
CA VAL A 126 10.55 1.03 -9.32
C VAL A 126 11.50 -0.10 -8.93
N THR A 127 12.64 0.26 -8.35
CA THR A 127 13.71 -0.71 -8.03
C THR A 127 13.74 -1.12 -6.57
N SER A 128 13.04 -0.42 -5.68
CA SER A 128 13.07 -0.73 -4.26
C SER A 128 12.24 -1.96 -3.89
N ASP A 129 12.50 -2.48 -2.69
CA ASP A 129 11.88 -3.71 -2.17
C ASP A 129 11.59 -3.59 -0.67
N GLY A 130 10.72 -4.44 -0.13
CA GLY A 130 10.29 -4.38 1.27
C GLY A 130 9.58 -3.06 1.58
N TYR A 131 9.91 -2.44 2.71
CA TYR A 131 9.25 -1.19 3.13
C TYR A 131 9.61 0.02 2.27
N SER A 132 10.78 0.04 1.61
CA SER A 132 11.15 1.17 0.75
C SER A 132 10.32 1.20 -0.53
N PHE A 133 9.81 0.06 -0.99
CA PHE A 133 8.80 0.01 -2.07
C PHE A 133 7.58 0.86 -1.75
N GLN A 134 7.08 0.76 -0.51
CA GLN A 134 5.92 1.56 -0.09
C GLN A 134 6.21 3.05 -0.12
N ILE A 135 7.41 3.44 0.28
CA ILE A 135 7.86 4.84 0.28
C ILE A 135 8.04 5.35 -1.15
N GLU A 136 8.72 4.58 -2.01
CA GLU A 136 8.98 4.93 -3.41
C GLU A 136 7.66 5.13 -4.16
N MET A 137 6.70 4.23 -4.02
CA MET A 137 5.38 4.38 -4.64
C MET A 137 4.68 5.65 -4.18
N ASN A 138 4.70 5.96 -2.88
CA ASN A 138 4.10 7.20 -2.37
C ASN A 138 4.77 8.45 -2.94
N PHE A 139 6.11 8.43 -3.00
CA PHE A 139 6.92 9.53 -3.51
C PHE A 139 6.63 9.77 -5.00
N LEU A 140 6.68 8.74 -5.83
CA LEU A 140 6.38 8.84 -7.26
C LEU A 140 4.97 9.36 -7.50
N CYS A 141 3.98 8.90 -6.72
CA CYS A 141 2.62 9.43 -6.83
C CYS A 141 2.57 10.95 -6.53
N GLN A 142 3.31 11.41 -5.52
CA GLN A 142 3.35 12.84 -5.19
C GLN A 142 4.06 13.66 -6.27
N GLU A 143 5.17 13.16 -6.82
CA GLU A 143 5.93 13.85 -7.88
C GLU A 143 5.11 13.98 -9.17
N GLU A 144 4.29 12.97 -9.50
CA GLU A 144 3.32 13.02 -10.60
C GLU A 144 2.09 13.92 -10.30
N GLY A 145 2.05 14.57 -9.13
CA GLY A 145 1.01 15.52 -8.75
C GLY A 145 -0.33 14.88 -8.36
N PHE A 146 -0.34 13.58 -8.04
CA PHE A 146 -1.56 12.91 -7.57
C PHE A 146 -1.96 13.38 -6.17
N ARG A 147 -3.27 13.31 -5.89
CA ARG A 147 -3.82 13.63 -4.56
C ARG A 147 -3.71 12.41 -3.66
N LEU A 148 -2.88 12.50 -2.64
CA LEU A 148 -2.72 11.43 -1.66
C LEU A 148 -3.60 11.69 -0.43
N GLY A 149 -4.28 10.65 0.05
CA GLY A 149 -5.14 10.68 1.22
C GLY A 149 -4.78 9.60 2.24
N GLU A 150 -5.24 9.78 3.47
CA GLU A 150 -5.05 8.80 4.56
C GLU A 150 -6.38 8.49 5.25
N ILE A 151 -6.57 7.23 5.63
CA ILE A 151 -7.62 6.82 6.56
C ILE A 151 -6.99 6.17 7.79
N PRO A 152 -7.54 6.35 9.00
CA PRO A 152 -7.02 5.69 10.19
C PRO A 152 -7.35 4.19 10.14
N ILE A 153 -6.36 3.34 10.35
CA ILE A 153 -6.52 1.88 10.49
C ILE A 153 -6.00 1.41 11.85
N ILE A 154 -6.48 0.26 12.32
CA ILE A 154 -5.86 -0.45 13.44
C ILE A 154 -4.99 -1.56 12.86
N PHE A 155 -3.73 -1.63 13.29
CA PHE A 155 -2.81 -2.70 12.90
C PHE A 155 -2.58 -3.62 14.09
N ILE A 156 -2.91 -4.88 13.95
CA ILE A 156 -2.75 -5.89 15.01
C ILE A 156 -1.59 -6.79 14.61
N ASP A 157 -0.54 -6.85 15.43
CA ASP A 157 0.57 -7.80 15.22
C ASP A 157 0.07 -9.24 15.43
N ARG A 158 0.46 -10.12 14.51
CA ARG A 158 0.16 -11.56 14.54
C ARG A 158 0.94 -12.33 15.61
#